data_AF-A0AAV5NN64-F1
#
_entry.id   AF-A0AAV5NN64-F1
#
_cell.length_a   1.000
_cell.length_b   1.000
_cell.length_c   1.000
_cell.angle_alpha   90.00
_cell.angle_beta   90.00
_cell.angle_gamma   90.00
#
_symmetry.space_group_name_H-M   'P 1'
#
loop_
_entity.id
_entity.type
_entity.pdbx_description
1 polymer ?
#
loop_
_entity_poly.entity_id
_entity_poly.type
_entity_poly.pdbx_seq_one_letter_code
_entity_poly.pdbx_strand_id
1 'polypeptide(L)'
;MLEQIIRRKRGYDRKINFFTTNYDSCLAYAADELYEEKSIRFNINDGSRGFHKKVVEARNFDCMTTESGIFDRNKEVQRQINLIHLHGSAFWRKHNDSILVDYSSADQIVSESSIDSMYYGDFKEMLESGSHTVEQLCSMTIDDDNKAAFENTKDDFYREYNQLPIVNPTKWKFHETVFEEHYYQMLRHLSYELEKPNSVLIAFGFSFADEHIRNLIKRSLTNPTLQVYICCYRETIIPELKKHFSDFNNIKYIVHEEGEALDFSYFNSHVLTLGEDDA
;
A
#
# COMPACT_ATOMS: atom_id res chain seq x y z
N MET A 1 -11.37 13.97 2.35
CA MET A 1 -12.44 13.23 1.65
C MET A 1 -12.77 11.86 2.26
N LEU A 2 -11.80 10.95 2.49
CA LEU A 2 -12.06 9.65 3.14
C LEU A 2 -12.83 9.83 4.46
N GLU A 3 -12.47 10.85 5.23
CA GLU A 3 -13.22 11.32 6.39
C GLU A 3 -14.72 11.48 6.08
N GLN A 4 -15.08 12.27 5.07
CA GLN A 4 -16.47 12.50 4.70
C GLN A 4 -17.16 11.25 4.14
N ILE A 5 -16.47 10.42 3.36
CA ILE A 5 -16.99 9.11 2.94
C ILE A 5 -17.38 8.30 4.18
N ILE A 6 -16.48 8.21 5.17
CA ILE A 6 -16.78 7.47 6.41
C ILE A 6 -17.88 8.17 7.22
N ARG A 7 -17.98 9.51 7.22
CA ARG A 7 -19.09 10.24 7.87
C ARG A 7 -20.44 9.92 7.25
N ARG A 8 -20.52 9.66 5.94
CA ARG A 8 -21.76 9.30 5.24
C ARG A 8 -22.19 7.85 5.49
N LYS A 9 -21.26 6.96 5.89
CA LYS A 9 -21.58 5.56 6.23
C LYS A 9 -22.30 5.44 7.59
N ARG A 10 -23.46 4.77 7.60
CA ARG A 10 -24.31 4.55 8.79
C ARG A 10 -24.23 3.10 9.27
N GLY A 11 -24.41 2.88 10.57
CA GLY A 11 -24.37 1.55 11.17
C GLY A 11 -22.95 0.98 11.29
N TYR A 12 -22.81 -0.34 11.11
CA TYR A 12 -21.55 -1.07 11.28
C TYR A 12 -20.58 -0.95 10.11
N ASP A 13 -20.97 -0.33 9.00
CA ASP A 13 -20.15 -0.31 7.78
C ASP A 13 -19.16 0.87 7.74
N ARG A 14 -18.67 1.35 8.90
CA ARG A 14 -17.80 2.54 8.98
C ARG A 14 -16.32 2.24 8.72
N LYS A 15 -16.05 1.29 7.82
CA LYS A 15 -14.70 0.89 7.42
C LYS A 15 -14.36 1.25 5.97
N ILE A 16 -13.10 1.57 5.75
CA ILE A 16 -12.46 1.64 4.42
C ILE A 16 -11.21 0.76 4.48
N ASN A 17 -10.94 0.02 3.41
CA ASN A 17 -9.74 -0.80 3.28
C ASN A 17 -8.77 -0.13 2.28
N PHE A 18 -7.56 0.16 2.73
CA PHE A 18 -6.43 0.55 1.89
C PHE A 18 -5.57 -0.68 1.68
N PHE A 19 -5.54 -1.18 0.46
CA PHE A 19 -4.61 -2.23 0.05
C PHE A 19 -3.41 -1.56 -0.60
N THR A 20 -2.23 -1.66 0.02
CA THR A 20 -1.00 -1.02 -0.44
C THR A 20 0.05 -2.06 -0.81
N THR A 21 0.84 -1.74 -1.83
CA THR A 21 2.01 -2.54 -2.27
C THR A 21 3.33 -1.84 -2.00
N ASN A 22 3.33 -0.53 -1.69
CA ASN A 22 4.53 0.32 -1.72
C ASN A 22 4.46 1.66 -0.95
N TYR A 23 3.37 1.98 -0.25
CA TYR A 23 3.16 3.28 0.44
C TYR A 23 3.16 3.19 1.97
N ASP A 24 3.94 2.28 2.55
CA ASP A 24 3.87 1.91 3.96
C ASP A 24 3.99 3.11 4.91
N SER A 25 4.99 3.98 4.69
CA SER A 25 5.32 5.07 5.61
C SER A 25 4.38 6.25 5.45
N CYS A 26 4.01 6.56 4.21
CA CYS A 26 3.21 7.74 3.89
C CYS A 26 1.85 7.72 4.60
N LEU A 27 1.16 6.59 4.56
CA LEU A 27 -0.17 6.47 5.15
C LEU A 27 -0.13 6.42 6.68
N ALA A 28 0.92 5.81 7.25
CA ALA A 28 1.11 5.78 8.71
C ALA A 28 1.41 7.18 9.27
N TYR A 29 2.37 7.90 8.69
CA TYR A 29 2.72 9.26 9.13
C TYR A 29 1.56 10.24 8.94
N ALA A 30 0.89 10.21 7.79
CA ALA A 30 -0.27 11.06 7.56
C ALA A 30 -1.39 10.80 8.57
N ALA A 31 -1.57 9.55 9.01
CA ALA A 31 -2.56 9.24 10.03
C ALA A 31 -2.17 9.76 11.42
N ASP A 32 -0.89 9.70 11.79
CA ASP A 32 -0.39 10.25 13.04
C ASP A 32 -0.54 11.79 13.07
N GLU A 33 -0.17 12.48 11.98
CA GLU A 33 -0.37 13.94 11.86
C GLU A 33 -1.86 14.32 12.04
N LEU A 34 -2.76 13.61 11.36
CA LEU A 34 -4.21 13.83 11.50
C LEU A 34 -4.73 13.52 12.92
N TYR A 35 -4.12 12.57 13.61
CA TYR A 35 -4.47 12.25 15.00
C TYR A 35 -4.04 13.37 15.96
N GLU A 36 -2.86 13.96 15.73
CA GLU A 36 -2.33 15.08 16.51
C GLU A 36 -3.14 16.36 16.35
N GLU A 37 -3.65 16.64 15.15
CA GLU A 37 -4.54 17.77 14.89
C GLU A 37 -5.85 17.70 15.68
N LYS A 38 -6.23 16.49 16.18
CA LYS A 38 -7.48 16.22 16.94
C LYS A 38 -8.75 16.69 16.24
N SER A 39 -8.67 16.97 14.95
CA SER A 39 -9.77 17.46 14.12
C SER A 39 -10.77 16.35 13.83
N ILE A 40 -10.30 15.09 13.77
CA ILE A 40 -11.09 13.93 13.34
C ILE A 40 -10.90 12.75 14.29
N ARG A 41 -12.00 12.08 14.62
CA ARG A 41 -11.98 10.79 15.33
C ARG A 41 -12.07 9.63 14.35
N PHE A 42 -10.95 8.94 14.15
CA PHE A 42 -10.85 7.69 13.40
C PHE A 42 -9.79 6.78 14.01
N ASN A 43 -9.82 5.51 13.62
CA ASN A 43 -8.88 4.47 14.05
C ASN A 43 -8.16 3.92 12.81
N ILE A 44 -6.82 3.86 12.85
CA ILE A 44 -6.05 3.06 11.90
C ILE A 44 -5.94 1.64 12.44
N ASN A 45 -6.21 0.66 11.59
CA ASN A 45 -6.02 -0.75 11.87
C ASN A 45 -5.05 -1.34 10.85
N ASP A 46 -3.80 -1.51 11.26
CA ASP A 46 -2.73 -2.16 10.49
C ASP A 46 -2.73 -3.69 10.65
N GLY A 47 -3.75 -4.24 11.30
CA GLY A 47 -3.86 -5.67 11.62
C GLY A 47 -2.95 -6.12 12.76
N SER A 48 -2.23 -5.21 13.39
CA SER A 48 -1.36 -5.53 14.52
C SER A 48 -2.11 -5.47 15.85
N ARG A 49 -1.74 -6.36 16.78
CA ARG A 49 -2.25 -6.35 18.16
C ARG A 49 -1.13 -6.59 19.15
N GLY A 50 -1.25 -5.98 20.32
CA GLY A 50 -0.30 -6.10 21.41
C GLY A 50 0.04 -4.75 22.02
N PHE A 51 0.66 -4.78 23.20
CA PHE A 51 1.00 -3.57 23.96
C PHE A 51 2.47 -3.18 23.75
N HIS A 52 3.40 -4.06 24.10
CA HIS A 52 4.84 -3.84 23.88
C HIS A 52 5.33 -4.45 22.56
N LYS A 53 4.81 -5.61 22.18
CA LYS A 53 5.11 -6.26 20.90
C LYS A 53 3.82 -6.32 20.10
N LYS A 54 3.78 -5.63 18.97
CA LYS A 54 2.65 -5.63 18.06
C LYS A 54 2.84 -6.74 17.03
N VAL A 55 1.92 -7.71 16.99
CA VAL A 55 1.96 -8.84 16.06
C VAL A 55 0.84 -8.70 15.05
N VAL A 56 1.15 -8.84 13.75
CA VAL A 56 0.15 -8.82 12.67
C VAL A 56 -0.56 -10.16 12.60
N GLU A 57 -1.89 -10.14 12.53
CA GLU A 57 -2.69 -11.31 12.21
C GLU A 57 -3.85 -10.95 11.28
N ALA A 58 -4.13 -11.82 10.31
CA ALA A 58 -5.17 -11.58 9.31
C ALA A 58 -6.55 -11.28 9.92
N ARG A 59 -6.91 -11.97 11.01
CA ARG A 59 -8.17 -11.80 11.73
C ARG A 59 -8.37 -10.41 12.32
N ASN A 60 -7.28 -9.67 12.57
CA ASN A 60 -7.36 -8.36 13.22
C ASN A 60 -7.94 -7.29 12.29
N PHE A 61 -7.85 -7.47 10.97
CA PHE A 61 -8.47 -6.58 9.98
C PHE A 61 -10.01 -6.59 10.02
N ASP A 62 -10.61 -7.64 10.61
CA ASP A 62 -12.06 -7.75 10.80
C ASP A 62 -12.54 -7.19 12.15
N CYS A 63 -11.62 -6.82 13.04
CA CYS A 63 -11.97 -6.21 14.32
C CYS A 63 -12.36 -4.75 14.13
N MET A 64 -13.37 -4.29 14.87
CA MET A 64 -13.77 -2.89 14.94
C MET A 64 -13.74 -2.38 16.37
N THR A 65 -13.32 -1.13 16.54
CA THR A 65 -13.35 -0.45 17.85
C THR A 65 -14.69 0.26 18.05
N THR A 66 -15.27 0.11 19.23
CA THR A 66 -16.48 0.81 19.64
C THR A 66 -16.20 1.69 20.85
N GLU A 67 -16.65 2.93 20.82
CA GLU A 67 -16.68 3.80 21.98
C GLU A 67 -18.03 3.68 22.69
N SER A 68 -18.01 3.69 24.01
CA SER A 68 -19.21 3.84 24.83
C SER A 68 -19.10 5.06 25.73
N GLY A 69 -20.25 5.67 26.01
CA GLY A 69 -20.33 6.69 27.06
C GLY A 69 -20.09 6.07 28.44
N ILE A 70 -19.77 6.90 29.44
CA ILE A 70 -19.45 6.46 30.82
C ILE A 70 -20.51 5.51 31.43
N PHE A 71 -21.76 5.63 31.02
CA PHE A 71 -22.87 4.80 31.50
C PHE A 71 -23.20 3.60 30.61
N ASP A 72 -22.38 3.31 29.58
CA ASP A 72 -22.53 2.24 28.60
C ASP A 72 -23.87 2.17 27.85
N ARG A 73 -24.68 3.24 27.92
CA ARG A 73 -26.02 3.29 27.33
C ARG A 73 -26.01 3.39 25.81
N ASN A 74 -24.98 4.06 25.27
CA ASN A 74 -24.81 4.26 23.84
C ASN A 74 -23.44 3.72 23.45
N LYS A 75 -23.41 2.94 22.36
CA LYS A 75 -22.19 2.48 21.71
C LYS A 75 -22.14 3.07 20.31
N GLU A 76 -21.00 3.64 19.95
CA GLU A 76 -20.73 4.12 18.60
C GLU A 76 -19.54 3.37 18.03
N VAL A 77 -19.72 2.82 16.82
CA VAL A 77 -18.61 2.22 16.07
C VAL A 77 -17.71 3.35 15.57
N GLN A 78 -16.44 3.31 15.96
CA GLN A 78 -15.45 4.26 15.48
C GLN A 78 -15.27 4.10 13.97
N ARG A 79 -14.95 5.23 13.32
CA ARG A 79 -14.53 5.26 11.92
C ARG A 79 -13.21 4.53 11.81
N GLN A 80 -13.08 3.58 10.90
CA GLN A 80 -11.87 2.78 10.78
C GLN A 80 -11.32 2.77 9.36
N ILE A 81 -10.00 2.90 9.26
CA ILE A 81 -9.25 2.65 8.03
C ILE A 81 -8.38 1.43 8.29
N ASN A 82 -8.60 0.37 7.54
CA ASN A 82 -7.74 -0.80 7.53
C ASN A 82 -6.59 -0.55 6.56
N LEU A 83 -5.35 -0.59 7.05
CA LEU A 83 -4.14 -0.47 6.23
C LEU A 83 -3.55 -1.86 6.00
N ILE A 84 -3.81 -2.43 4.82
CA ILE A 84 -3.49 -3.81 4.45
C ILE A 84 -2.31 -3.81 3.49
N HIS A 85 -1.17 -4.31 3.97
CA HIS A 85 0.07 -4.40 3.20
C HIS A 85 0.10 -5.70 2.41
N LEU A 86 -0.25 -5.64 1.12
CA LEU A 86 -0.29 -6.82 0.25
C LEU A 86 1.11 -7.38 0.00
N HIS A 87 2.12 -6.55 -0.17
CA HIS A 87 3.50 -7.00 -0.42
C HIS A 87 4.36 -7.03 0.85
N GLY A 88 3.73 -7.02 2.03
CA GLY A 88 4.44 -6.85 3.29
C GLY A 88 4.88 -5.41 3.52
N SER A 89 5.71 -5.18 4.53
CA SER A 89 6.11 -3.83 4.88
C SER A 89 7.55 -3.69 5.34
N ALA A 90 8.14 -2.54 5.05
CA ALA A 90 9.44 -2.11 5.58
C ALA A 90 9.45 -1.98 7.12
N PHE A 91 8.28 -1.82 7.76
CA PHE A 91 8.14 -1.76 9.22
C PHE A 91 7.89 -3.12 9.87
N TRP A 92 7.83 -4.17 9.07
CA TRP A 92 7.63 -5.50 9.59
C TRP A 92 8.97 -6.16 9.90
N ARG A 93 8.99 -6.96 10.97
CA ARG A 93 10.15 -7.75 11.38
C ARG A 93 9.72 -9.18 11.66
N LYS A 94 10.52 -10.14 11.20
CA LYS A 94 10.33 -11.54 11.58
C LYS A 94 10.64 -11.74 13.05
N HIS A 95 9.77 -12.44 13.77
CA HIS A 95 10.08 -12.93 15.11
C HIS A 95 9.38 -14.27 15.34
N ASN A 96 10.16 -15.36 15.32
CA ASN A 96 9.65 -16.74 15.31
C ASN A 96 8.67 -16.95 14.14
N ASP A 97 7.50 -17.54 14.41
CA ASP A 97 6.42 -17.78 13.45
C ASP A 97 5.42 -16.60 13.43
N SER A 98 5.92 -15.37 13.54
CA SER A 98 5.07 -14.18 13.62
C SER A 98 5.72 -12.97 12.98
N ILE A 99 4.86 -12.04 12.56
CA ILE A 99 5.25 -10.76 11.98
C ILE A 99 5.07 -9.69 13.04
N LEU A 100 6.16 -9.03 13.45
CA LEU A 100 6.10 -7.86 14.32
C LEU A 100 5.98 -6.59 13.50
N VAL A 101 5.27 -5.59 14.04
CA VAL A 101 5.23 -4.24 13.48
C VAL A 101 6.02 -3.30 14.38
N ASP A 102 6.95 -2.56 13.78
CA ASP A 102 7.74 -1.53 14.44
C ASP A 102 7.89 -0.30 13.54
N TYR A 103 7.08 0.73 13.81
CA TYR A 103 7.14 2.01 13.13
C TYR A 103 8.25 2.94 13.66
N SER A 104 8.88 2.62 14.80
CA SER A 104 9.93 3.45 15.38
C SER A 104 11.31 3.22 14.74
N SER A 105 11.50 2.07 14.10
CA SER A 105 12.77 1.65 13.49
C SER A 105 12.81 1.91 11.98
N ALA A 106 12.17 2.98 11.51
CA ALA A 106 12.09 3.35 10.09
C ALA A 106 13.48 3.46 9.42
N ASP A 107 14.44 4.02 10.15
CA ASP A 107 15.81 4.26 9.66
C ASP A 107 16.71 3.01 9.74
N GLN A 108 16.20 1.88 10.23
CA GLN A 108 16.96 0.64 10.48
C GLN A 108 16.38 -0.55 9.68
N ILE A 109 15.97 -0.32 8.43
CA ILE A 109 15.53 -1.40 7.54
C ILE A 109 16.70 -2.30 7.16
N VAL A 110 17.83 -1.68 6.82
CA VAL A 110 19.14 -2.32 6.63
C VAL A 110 20.21 -1.50 7.36
N SER A 111 21.31 -2.13 7.77
CA SER A 111 22.43 -1.45 8.40
C SER A 111 23.13 -0.53 7.41
N GLU A 112 23.66 0.59 7.91
CA GLU A 112 24.45 1.53 7.09
C GLU A 112 25.65 0.84 6.43
N SER A 113 26.24 -0.16 7.09
CA SER A 113 27.32 -0.97 6.52
C SER A 113 26.91 -1.82 5.32
N SER A 114 25.61 -2.13 5.20
CA SER A 114 25.03 -2.85 4.08
C SER A 114 24.59 -1.91 2.94
N ILE A 115 24.84 -0.61 3.08
CA ILE A 115 24.61 0.39 2.04
C ILE A 115 25.97 0.82 1.48
N ASP A 116 26.12 0.73 0.17
CA ASP A 116 27.36 1.16 -0.47
C ASP A 116 27.51 2.67 -0.40
N SER A 117 28.40 3.15 0.47
CA SER A 117 28.59 4.59 0.70
C SER A 117 29.12 5.36 -0.52
N MET A 118 29.71 4.65 -1.48
CA MET A 118 30.37 5.27 -2.63
C MET A 118 29.37 5.61 -3.73
N TYR A 119 28.49 4.66 -4.07
CA TYR A 119 27.52 4.82 -5.15
C TYR A 119 26.13 5.23 -4.67
N TYR A 120 25.81 5.04 -3.37
CA TYR A 120 24.49 5.40 -2.85
C TYR A 120 24.18 6.89 -2.99
N GLY A 121 25.17 7.77 -2.81
CA GLY A 121 25.00 9.21 -2.97
C GLY A 121 24.55 9.58 -4.38
N ASP A 122 25.30 9.12 -5.38
CA ASP A 122 25.00 9.36 -6.79
C ASP A 122 23.64 8.76 -7.18
N PHE A 123 23.35 7.53 -6.72
CA PHE A 123 22.08 6.86 -6.97
C PHE A 123 20.90 7.64 -6.35
N LYS A 124 21.07 8.10 -5.11
CA LYS A 124 20.07 8.90 -4.40
C LYS A 124 19.81 10.22 -5.12
N GLU A 125 20.86 10.93 -5.53
CA GLU A 125 20.72 12.19 -6.27
C GLU A 125 19.97 11.98 -7.59
N MET A 126 20.30 10.91 -8.33
CA MET A 126 19.60 10.58 -9.57
C MET A 126 18.10 10.31 -9.33
N LEU A 127 17.76 9.57 -8.27
CA LEU A 127 16.37 9.31 -7.90
C LEU A 127 15.62 10.58 -7.47
N GLU A 128 16.22 11.41 -6.62
CA GLU A 128 15.56 12.58 -6.03
C GLU A 128 15.45 13.76 -7.00
N SER A 129 16.34 13.85 -7.99
CA SER A 129 16.34 14.94 -8.99
C SER A 129 15.11 14.94 -9.92
N GLY A 130 14.36 13.83 -10.01
CA GLY A 130 13.15 13.69 -10.83
C GLY A 130 13.32 13.86 -12.35
N SER A 131 14.56 14.01 -12.83
CA SER A 131 14.89 14.30 -14.23
C SER A 131 15.61 13.14 -14.95
N HIS A 132 16.07 12.15 -14.19
CA HIS A 132 16.78 10.99 -14.73
C HIS A 132 15.81 9.88 -15.16
N THR A 133 16.17 9.15 -16.22
CA THR A 133 15.40 8.00 -16.71
C THR A 133 15.92 6.69 -16.14
N VAL A 134 15.09 5.63 -16.22
CA VAL A 134 15.47 4.27 -15.78
C VAL A 134 16.69 3.77 -16.56
N GLU A 135 16.80 4.12 -17.84
CA GLU A 135 17.94 3.74 -18.68
C GLU A 135 19.25 4.38 -18.18
N GLN A 136 19.20 5.63 -17.71
CA GLN A 136 20.37 6.30 -17.13
C GLN A 136 20.78 5.64 -15.82
N LEU A 137 19.81 5.28 -14.97
CA LEU A 137 20.05 4.47 -13.77
C LEU A 137 20.72 3.13 -14.08
N CYS A 138 20.25 2.42 -15.12
CA CYS A 138 20.84 1.15 -15.55
C CYS A 138 22.24 1.30 -16.19
N SER A 139 22.64 2.52 -16.57
CA SER A 139 23.94 2.79 -17.17
C SER A 139 25.06 3.05 -16.18
N MET A 140 24.74 3.16 -14.87
CA MET A 140 25.76 3.27 -13.83
C MET A 140 26.68 2.04 -13.83
N THR A 141 27.98 2.30 -13.95
CA THR A 141 29.01 1.27 -13.90
C THR A 141 29.75 1.33 -12.58
N ILE A 142 29.86 0.18 -11.92
CA ILE A 142 30.78 0.00 -10.80
C ILE A 142 32.18 -0.12 -11.39
N ASP A 143 33.12 0.68 -10.89
CA ASP A 143 34.51 0.61 -11.35
C ASP A 143 35.17 -0.71 -10.92
N ASP A 144 36.17 -1.16 -11.69
CA ASP A 144 36.80 -2.46 -11.46
C ASP A 144 37.55 -2.52 -10.11
N ASP A 145 38.00 -1.37 -9.59
CA ASP A 145 38.74 -1.27 -8.34
C ASP A 145 37.83 -1.48 -7.11
N ASN A 146 36.59 -1.00 -7.16
CA ASN A 146 35.60 -1.10 -6.08
C ASN A 146 34.66 -2.29 -6.22
N LYS A 147 34.70 -3.00 -7.35
CA LYS A 147 33.84 -4.16 -7.62
C LYS A 147 33.85 -5.21 -6.51
N ALA A 148 35.02 -5.55 -5.97
CA ALA A 148 35.10 -6.56 -4.90
C ALA A 148 34.48 -6.07 -3.57
N ALA A 149 34.61 -4.78 -3.25
CA ALA A 149 33.98 -4.19 -2.08
C ALA A 149 32.46 -4.13 -2.25
N PHE A 150 31.99 -3.69 -3.41
CA PHE A 150 30.57 -3.65 -3.75
C PHE A 150 29.91 -5.04 -3.67
N GLU A 151 30.58 -6.08 -4.18
CA GLU A 151 30.04 -7.45 -4.11
C GLU A 151 29.83 -7.91 -2.66
N ASN A 152 30.75 -7.58 -1.74
CA ASN A 152 30.56 -7.87 -0.31
C ASN A 152 29.39 -7.08 0.28
N THR A 153 29.31 -5.77 0.03
CA THR A 153 28.21 -4.92 0.50
C THR A 153 26.86 -5.41 -0.03
N LYS A 154 26.82 -5.83 -1.29
CA LYS A 154 25.64 -6.41 -1.93
C LYS A 154 25.20 -7.70 -1.23
N ASP A 155 26.14 -8.59 -0.90
CA ASP A 155 25.83 -9.82 -0.18
C ASP A 155 25.32 -9.55 1.24
N ASP A 156 25.91 -8.57 1.92
CA ASP A 156 25.45 -8.09 3.24
C ASP A 156 24.04 -7.49 3.16
N PHE A 157 23.78 -6.64 2.17
CA PHE A 157 22.45 -6.11 1.87
C PHE A 157 21.42 -7.21 1.65
N TYR A 158 21.69 -8.17 0.75
CA TYR A 158 20.73 -9.24 0.48
C TYR A 158 20.52 -10.13 1.70
N ARG A 159 21.53 -10.34 2.54
CA ARG A 159 21.38 -11.09 3.79
C ARG A 159 20.40 -10.43 4.76
N GLU A 160 20.42 -9.11 4.86
CA GLU A 160 19.49 -8.36 5.71
C GLU A 160 18.12 -8.19 5.04
N TYR A 161 18.09 -7.80 3.77
CA TYR A 161 16.88 -7.64 2.97
C TYR A 161 16.03 -8.92 2.94
N ASN A 162 16.65 -10.09 2.81
CA ASN A 162 15.94 -11.38 2.81
C ASN A 162 15.34 -11.75 4.18
N GLN A 163 15.67 -11.03 5.26
CA GLN A 163 15.01 -11.19 6.57
C GLN A 163 13.76 -10.32 6.68
N LEU A 164 13.60 -9.35 5.78
CA LEU A 164 12.41 -8.51 5.73
C LEU A 164 11.24 -9.33 5.18
N PRO A 165 10.06 -9.27 5.84
CA PRO A 165 8.89 -10.00 5.39
C PRO A 165 8.18 -9.21 4.27
N ILE A 166 8.86 -9.11 3.13
CA ILE A 166 8.42 -8.38 1.94
C ILE A 166 8.30 -9.36 0.77
N VAL A 167 7.23 -9.20 0.00
CA VAL A 167 6.96 -9.97 -1.22
C VAL A 167 7.34 -9.11 -2.41
N ASN A 168 8.40 -9.50 -3.11
CA ASN A 168 8.78 -8.84 -4.34
C ASN A 168 7.75 -9.09 -5.46
N PRO A 169 7.52 -8.12 -6.36
CA PRO A 169 6.61 -8.25 -7.50
C PRO A 169 7.10 -9.22 -8.60
N THR A 170 8.10 -10.08 -8.32
CA THR A 170 8.65 -11.07 -9.26
C THR A 170 8.38 -12.51 -8.80
N LYS A 171 8.51 -13.49 -9.71
CA LYS A 171 8.20 -14.90 -9.44
C LYS A 171 9.15 -15.51 -8.40
N TRP A 172 8.66 -15.54 -7.17
CA TRP A 172 8.91 -16.50 -6.10
C TRP A 172 10.37 -16.91 -5.83
N LYS A 173 11.02 -16.20 -4.91
CA LYS A 173 12.03 -16.79 -4.02
C LYS A 173 11.50 -16.71 -2.59
N PHE A 174 10.74 -17.71 -2.15
CA PHE A 174 10.24 -17.73 -0.77
C PHE A 174 10.64 -19.04 -0.10
N HIS A 175 11.18 -18.93 1.12
CA HIS A 175 11.62 -20.06 1.93
C HIS A 175 10.75 -20.24 3.20
N GLU A 176 9.66 -19.47 3.38
CA GLU A 176 9.01 -19.35 4.70
C GLU A 176 7.47 -19.29 4.67
N THR A 177 6.86 -20.31 5.28
CA THR A 177 5.41 -20.60 5.23
C THR A 177 4.51 -19.57 5.91
N VAL A 178 4.96 -18.91 6.99
CA VAL A 178 4.12 -17.96 7.75
C VAL A 178 3.84 -16.68 6.96
N PHE A 179 4.86 -16.14 6.28
CA PHE A 179 4.69 -14.95 5.45
C PHE A 179 3.87 -15.25 4.20
N GLU A 180 4.08 -16.41 3.59
CA GLU A 180 3.24 -16.90 2.51
C GLU A 180 1.78 -17.00 2.95
N GLU A 181 1.52 -17.58 4.12
CA GLU A 181 0.17 -17.67 4.65
C GLU A 181 -0.45 -16.28 4.82
N HIS A 182 0.23 -15.35 5.50
CA HIS A 182 -0.28 -14.00 5.70
C HIS A 182 -0.57 -13.29 4.37
N TYR A 183 0.37 -13.36 3.42
CA TYR A 183 0.23 -12.82 2.07
C TYR A 183 -1.03 -13.35 1.36
N TYR A 184 -1.19 -14.67 1.31
CA TYR A 184 -2.35 -15.29 0.66
C TYR A 184 -3.67 -14.99 1.39
N GLN A 185 -3.65 -14.84 2.71
CA GLN A 185 -4.82 -14.41 3.47
C GLN A 185 -5.20 -12.97 3.11
N MET A 186 -4.24 -12.06 2.91
CA MET A 186 -4.54 -10.67 2.54
C MET A 186 -5.06 -10.55 1.10
N LEU A 187 -4.51 -11.32 0.15
CA LEU A 187 -5.08 -11.42 -1.19
C LEU A 187 -6.51 -11.97 -1.15
N ARG A 188 -6.76 -13.01 -0.34
CA ARG A 188 -8.11 -13.54 -0.15
C ARG A 188 -9.05 -12.49 0.46
N HIS A 189 -8.57 -11.71 1.43
CA HIS A 189 -9.31 -10.58 2.01
C HIS A 189 -9.70 -9.56 0.93
N LEU A 190 -8.76 -9.17 0.06
CA LEU A 190 -9.06 -8.30 -1.09
C LEU A 190 -10.15 -8.90 -1.98
N SER A 191 -10.06 -10.18 -2.35
CA SER A 191 -11.08 -10.86 -3.17
C SER A 191 -12.46 -10.78 -2.53
N TYR A 192 -12.55 -11.07 -1.22
CA TYR A 192 -13.81 -11.00 -0.49
C TYR A 192 -14.40 -9.60 -0.43
N GLU A 193 -13.58 -8.57 -0.26
CA GLU A 193 -14.05 -7.18 -0.26
C GLU A 193 -14.56 -6.75 -1.66
N LEU A 194 -13.96 -7.25 -2.74
CA LEU A 194 -14.39 -6.97 -4.12
C LEU A 194 -15.64 -7.78 -4.56
N GLU A 195 -15.93 -8.90 -3.91
CA GLU A 195 -17.12 -9.71 -4.15
C GLU A 195 -18.37 -9.18 -3.44
N LYS A 196 -18.21 -8.22 -2.51
CA LYS A 196 -19.34 -7.62 -1.80
C LYS A 196 -20.24 -6.82 -2.75
N PRO A 197 -21.55 -6.76 -2.46
CA PRO A 197 -22.45 -5.91 -3.23
C PRO A 197 -22.10 -4.43 -3.05
N ASN A 198 -22.18 -3.66 -4.14
CA ASN A 198 -21.94 -2.21 -4.18
C ASN A 198 -20.54 -1.79 -3.68
N SER A 199 -19.52 -2.60 -3.96
CA SER A 199 -18.12 -2.28 -3.68
C SER A 199 -17.54 -1.33 -4.73
N VAL A 200 -16.64 -0.45 -4.28
CA VAL A 200 -15.86 0.42 -5.16
C VAL A 200 -14.37 0.15 -4.94
N LEU A 201 -13.64 -0.12 -6.01
CA LEU A 201 -12.19 -0.19 -6.02
C LEU A 201 -11.64 1.05 -6.73
N ILE A 202 -10.74 1.78 -6.07
CA ILE A 202 -9.96 2.85 -6.68
C ILE A 202 -8.51 2.39 -6.71
N ALA A 203 -7.97 2.20 -7.91
CA ALA A 203 -6.58 1.87 -8.14
C ALA A 203 -5.81 3.14 -8.51
N PHE A 204 -4.81 3.50 -7.72
CA PHE A 204 -3.92 4.63 -7.93
C PHE A 204 -2.48 4.15 -7.76
N GLY A 205 -1.58 4.55 -8.67
CA GLY A 205 -0.17 4.13 -8.61
C GLY A 205 0.08 2.64 -8.86
N PHE A 206 -0.88 1.91 -9.46
CA PHE A 206 -0.77 0.48 -9.72
C PHE A 206 -0.86 0.17 -11.21
N SER A 207 0.23 -0.35 -11.78
CA SER A 207 0.35 -0.65 -13.22
C SER A 207 -0.34 -1.94 -13.66
N PHE A 208 -0.78 -2.79 -12.73
CA PHE A 208 -1.26 -4.15 -12.99
C PHE A 208 -0.20 -5.08 -13.61
N ALA A 209 1.10 -4.79 -13.43
CA ALA A 209 2.19 -5.68 -13.82
C ALA A 209 2.22 -6.97 -12.98
N ASP A 210 1.83 -6.90 -11.69
CA ASP A 210 1.66 -8.07 -10.83
C ASP A 210 0.49 -8.92 -11.34
N GLU A 211 0.81 -10.07 -11.92
CA GLU A 211 -0.17 -10.95 -12.55
C GLU A 211 -1.15 -11.57 -11.54
N HIS A 212 -0.73 -11.81 -10.30
CA HIS A 212 -1.58 -12.43 -9.29
C HIS A 212 -2.68 -11.48 -8.84
N ILE A 213 -2.30 -10.25 -8.48
CA ILE A 213 -3.25 -9.20 -8.09
C ILE A 213 -4.14 -8.83 -9.29
N ARG A 214 -3.56 -8.65 -10.48
CA ARG A 214 -4.32 -8.38 -11.71
C ARG A 214 -5.37 -9.46 -11.99
N ASN A 215 -4.98 -10.73 -11.94
CA ASN A 215 -5.90 -11.84 -12.21
C ASN A 215 -6.96 -11.99 -11.11
N LEU A 216 -6.63 -11.66 -9.87
CA LEU A 216 -7.61 -11.60 -8.77
C LEU A 216 -8.67 -10.54 -9.06
N ILE A 217 -8.26 -9.28 -9.32
CA ILE A 217 -9.17 -8.19 -9.65
C ILE A 217 -10.00 -8.54 -10.88
N LYS A 218 -9.35 -9.11 -11.93
CA LYS A 218 -10.03 -9.53 -13.16
C LYS A 218 -11.16 -10.55 -12.88
N ARG A 219 -10.95 -11.49 -11.96
CA ARG A 219 -11.99 -12.43 -11.54
C ARG A 219 -13.11 -11.73 -10.77
N SER A 220 -12.78 -10.80 -9.87
CA SER A 220 -13.79 -10.08 -9.09
C SER A 220 -14.69 -9.17 -9.93
N LEU A 221 -14.25 -8.74 -11.12
CA LEU A 221 -15.07 -7.95 -12.05
C LEU A 221 -16.32 -8.68 -12.57
N THR A 222 -16.44 -10.00 -12.37
CA THR A 222 -17.70 -10.71 -12.63
C THR A 222 -18.82 -10.28 -11.68
N ASN A 223 -18.50 -9.63 -10.55
CA ASN A 223 -19.48 -8.95 -9.70
C ASN A 223 -20.03 -7.72 -10.45
N PRO A 224 -21.29 -7.72 -10.90
CA PRO A 224 -21.85 -6.62 -11.69
C PRO A 224 -22.04 -5.33 -10.89
N THR A 225 -22.01 -5.42 -9.55
CA THR A 225 -22.15 -4.26 -8.66
C THR A 225 -20.81 -3.64 -8.24
N LEU A 226 -19.69 -4.34 -8.50
CA LEU A 226 -18.35 -3.78 -8.29
C LEU A 226 -18.11 -2.70 -9.33
N GLN A 227 -17.68 -1.52 -8.89
CA GLN A 227 -17.19 -0.45 -9.75
C GLN A 227 -15.68 -0.26 -9.54
N VAL A 228 -14.91 -0.24 -10.62
CA VAL A 228 -13.46 -0.05 -10.56
C VAL A 228 -13.07 1.25 -11.25
N TYR A 229 -12.31 2.08 -10.55
CA TYR A 229 -11.71 3.30 -11.08
C TYR A 229 -10.20 3.11 -11.14
N ILE A 230 -9.63 3.23 -12.34
CA ILE A 230 -8.18 3.12 -12.55
C ILE A 230 -7.63 4.51 -12.86
N CYS A 231 -6.86 5.06 -11.94
CA CYS A 231 -6.23 6.36 -12.06
C CYS A 231 -4.93 6.20 -12.85
N CYS A 232 -4.96 6.65 -14.10
CA CYS A 232 -3.90 6.46 -15.07
C CYS A 232 -2.93 7.65 -14.98
N TYR A 233 -1.65 7.39 -14.71
CA TYR A 233 -0.62 8.43 -14.67
C TYR A 233 -0.59 9.25 -15.96
N ARG A 234 -0.79 8.61 -17.12
CA ARG A 234 -0.98 9.27 -18.42
C ARG A 234 -2.03 8.53 -19.23
N GLU A 235 -2.71 9.22 -20.13
CA GLU A 235 -3.70 8.61 -21.03
C GLU A 235 -3.09 7.50 -21.93
N THR A 236 -1.79 7.61 -22.23
CA THR A 236 -1.06 6.66 -23.09
C THR A 236 -1.04 5.22 -22.57
N ILE A 237 -1.32 4.98 -21.27
CA ILE A 237 -1.35 3.62 -20.70
C ILE A 237 -2.71 2.92 -20.87
N ILE A 238 -3.77 3.66 -21.20
CA ILE A 238 -5.12 3.10 -21.36
C ILE A 238 -5.17 1.94 -22.36
N PRO A 239 -4.52 2.01 -23.54
CA PRO A 239 -4.52 0.89 -24.48
C PRO A 239 -3.92 -0.39 -23.90
N GLU A 240 -2.88 -0.28 -23.05
CA GLU A 240 -2.28 -1.42 -22.37
C GLU A 240 -3.23 -2.00 -21.32
N LEU A 241 -3.82 -1.15 -20.46
CA LEU A 241 -4.79 -1.58 -19.46
C LEU A 241 -6.03 -2.24 -20.09
N LYS A 242 -6.51 -1.71 -21.23
CA LYS A 242 -7.63 -2.31 -21.98
C LYS A 242 -7.32 -3.72 -22.48
N LYS A 243 -6.07 -4.08 -22.77
CA LYS A 243 -5.71 -5.48 -23.12
C LYS A 243 -5.98 -6.44 -21.96
N HIS A 244 -5.87 -5.97 -20.72
CA HIS A 244 -6.11 -6.80 -19.55
C HIS A 244 -7.60 -6.95 -19.22
N PHE A 245 -8.38 -5.89 -19.46
CA PHE A 245 -9.76 -5.76 -18.96
C PHE A 245 -10.84 -5.47 -20.01
N SER A 246 -10.57 -5.72 -21.30
CA SER A 246 -11.49 -5.41 -22.42
C SER A 246 -12.91 -5.95 -22.26
N ASP A 247 -13.07 -7.03 -21.52
CA ASP A 247 -14.32 -7.79 -21.42
C ASP A 247 -15.29 -7.23 -20.36
N PHE A 248 -14.88 -6.19 -19.61
CA PHE A 248 -15.59 -5.67 -18.46
C PHE A 248 -16.03 -4.22 -18.66
N ASN A 249 -17.30 -3.94 -18.37
CA ASN A 249 -17.91 -2.61 -18.54
C ASN A 249 -17.99 -1.80 -17.25
N ASN A 250 -17.62 -2.40 -16.11
CA ASN A 250 -17.62 -1.80 -14.78
C ASN A 250 -16.26 -1.19 -14.39
N ILE A 251 -15.46 -0.81 -15.39
CA ILE A 251 -14.18 -0.11 -15.22
C ILE A 251 -14.28 1.29 -15.83
N LYS A 252 -13.82 2.28 -15.07
CA LYS A 252 -13.65 3.66 -15.51
C LYS A 252 -12.17 4.04 -15.40
N TYR A 253 -11.63 4.60 -16.47
CA TYR A 253 -10.27 5.14 -16.50
C TYR A 253 -10.33 6.61 -16.14
N ILE A 254 -9.59 7.02 -15.11
CA ILE A 254 -9.46 8.42 -14.70
C ILE A 254 -8.10 8.92 -15.22
N VAL A 255 -8.12 10.05 -15.91
CA VAL A 255 -6.93 10.73 -16.45
C VAL A 255 -6.98 12.20 -16.07
N HIS A 256 -5.85 12.88 -16.19
CA HIS A 256 -5.80 14.33 -16.10
C HIS A 256 -6.62 14.95 -17.24
N GLU A 257 -7.48 15.92 -16.95
CA GLU A 257 -8.39 16.52 -17.94
C GLU A 257 -7.64 17.21 -19.09
N GLU A 258 -6.51 17.85 -18.79
CA GLU A 258 -5.66 18.53 -19.77
C GLU A 258 -4.63 17.60 -20.45
N GLY A 259 -4.67 16.29 -20.18
CA GLY A 259 -3.74 15.31 -20.76
C GLY A 259 -2.34 15.27 -20.13
N GLU A 260 -2.14 15.97 -19.01
CA GLU A 260 -0.90 15.93 -18.23
C GLU A 260 -0.78 14.66 -17.36
N ALA A 261 0.24 14.64 -16.49
CA ALA A 261 0.44 13.57 -15.53
C ALA A 261 -0.60 13.63 -14.40
N LEU A 262 -1.35 12.55 -14.17
CA LEU A 262 -2.18 12.39 -12.99
C LEU A 262 -1.27 12.02 -11.81
N ASP A 263 -0.65 13.03 -11.21
CA ASP A 263 0.19 12.88 -10.02
C ASP A 263 -0.65 12.86 -8.73
N PHE A 264 0.01 12.70 -7.57
CA PHE A 264 -0.66 12.63 -6.28
C PHE A 264 -1.37 13.93 -5.91
N SER A 265 -0.80 15.08 -6.29
CA SER A 265 -1.36 16.41 -6.03
C SER A 265 -2.66 16.63 -6.82
N TYR A 266 -2.65 16.32 -8.11
CA TYR A 266 -3.83 16.38 -8.96
C TYR A 266 -4.90 15.37 -8.54
N PHE A 267 -4.49 14.13 -8.24
CA PHE A 267 -5.39 13.11 -7.72
C PHE A 267 -6.16 13.59 -6.48
N ASN A 268 -5.46 14.18 -5.52
CA ASN A 268 -6.08 14.68 -4.28
C ASN A 268 -6.95 15.92 -4.50
N SER A 269 -6.66 16.75 -5.50
CA SER A 269 -7.38 18.01 -5.76
C SER A 269 -8.49 17.93 -6.80
N HIS A 270 -8.56 16.87 -7.61
CA HIS A 270 -9.57 16.74 -8.68
C HIS A 270 -10.31 15.41 -8.68
N VAL A 271 -9.68 14.31 -8.23
CA VAL A 271 -10.28 12.97 -8.27
C VAL A 271 -10.88 12.59 -6.92
N LEU A 272 -10.15 12.83 -5.85
CA LEU A 272 -10.63 12.68 -4.48
C LEU A 272 -11.05 14.02 -3.85
N THR A 273 -11.77 14.84 -4.62
CA THR A 273 -12.45 16.03 -4.10
C THR A 273 -13.94 15.85 -3.98
N LEU A 274 -14.50 16.50 -2.98
CA LEU A 274 -15.92 16.75 -2.90
C LEU A 274 -16.15 18.09 -3.61
N GLY A 275 -17.17 18.16 -4.47
CA GLY A 275 -17.62 19.47 -4.96
C GLY A 275 -18.01 20.35 -3.78
N GLU A 276 -17.77 21.65 -3.89
CA GLU A 276 -18.13 22.64 -2.84
C GLU A 276 -19.63 22.62 -2.48
N ASP A 277 -20.47 22.03 -3.33
CA ASP A 277 -21.92 21.88 -3.13
C ASP A 277 -22.33 20.73 -2.16
N ASP A 278 -21.36 19.95 -1.66
CA ASP A 278 -21.61 18.69 -0.94
C ASP A 278 -21.18 18.74 0.56
N ALA A 279 -20.89 19.95 1.07
CA ALA A 279 -20.48 20.25 2.45
C ALA A 279 -21.61 20.80 3.34
#